data_AF-A0A837C5K8-F1
#
_entry.id   AF-A0A837C5K8-F1
#
_cell.length_a   1.000
_cell.length_b   1.000
_cell.length_c   1.000
_cell.angle_alpha   90.00
_cell.angle_beta   90.00
_cell.angle_gamma   90.00
#
_symmetry.space_group_name_H-M   'P 1'
#
loop_
_entity.id
_entity.type
_entity.pdbx_description
1 polymer ?
#
loop_
_entity_poly.entity_id
_entity_poly.type
_entity_poly.pdbx_seq_one_letter_code
_entity_poly.pdbx_strand_id
1 'polypeptide(L)'
;MVAAFGMARENEPGVLEIPPGDVSAVHLTRIRADGTGKAGTESDKIMIGSSSGTPIIVAPPNDLLGLAIAEGIEDALSWHAATGLGAWAAGAASRLPRLAAAVPRYIDSVCIVPDEDDAGWKHANELATVLRARGFQVQLGRWSAIRGSEGSI
;
A
#
# COMPACT_ATOMS: atom_id res chain seq x y z
N MET A 1 0.14 16.06 -4.34
CA MET A 1 1.00 14.86 -4.30
C MET A 1 0.84 14.06 -5.59
N VAL A 2 1.92 13.47 -6.11
CA VAL A 2 1.94 12.63 -7.31
C VAL A 2 2.64 11.31 -6.95
N ALA A 3 2.07 10.17 -7.33
CA ALA A 3 2.66 8.86 -7.10
C ALA A 3 2.44 7.93 -8.30
N ALA A 4 3.44 7.15 -8.68
CA ALA A 4 3.35 6.22 -9.79
C ALA A 4 2.81 4.85 -9.32
N PHE A 5 1.99 4.22 -10.16
CA PHE A 5 1.75 2.79 -10.09
C PHE A 5 2.83 2.08 -10.89
N GLY A 6 3.56 1.17 -10.26
CA GLY A 6 4.68 0.46 -10.86
C GLY A 6 5.40 -0.41 -9.86
N MET A 7 6.03 -1.48 -10.34
CA MET A 7 6.94 -2.27 -9.52
C MET A 7 8.29 -1.57 -9.44
N ALA A 8 8.47 -0.76 -8.38
CA ALA A 8 9.76 -0.14 -8.08
C ALA A 8 10.80 -1.19 -7.68
N ARG A 9 12.04 -0.94 -8.07
CA ARG A 9 13.22 -1.73 -7.71
C ARG A 9 14.28 -0.81 -7.13
N GLU A 10 15.06 -1.34 -6.20
CA GLU A 10 16.24 -0.66 -5.68
C GLU A 10 17.46 -1.22 -6.40
N ASN A 11 17.93 -0.52 -7.43
CA ASN A 11 19.07 -0.97 -8.22
C ASN A 11 20.40 -0.75 -7.47
N GLU A 12 20.43 0.30 -6.63
CA GLU A 12 21.51 0.65 -5.72
C GLU A 12 20.89 1.14 -4.41
N PRO A 13 21.58 1.02 -3.25
CA PRO A 13 21.05 1.51 -1.98
C PRO A 13 20.59 2.98 -2.06
N GLY A 14 19.32 3.23 -1.78
CA GLY A 14 18.67 4.53 -1.85
C GLY A 14 18.23 4.98 -3.25
N VAL A 15 18.49 4.20 -4.30
CA VAL A 15 18.12 4.52 -5.69
C VAL A 15 16.96 3.63 -6.12
N LEU A 16 15.75 4.18 -6.00
CA LEU A 16 14.52 3.53 -6.43
C LEU A 16 14.16 3.92 -7.86
N GLU A 17 13.94 2.92 -8.70
CA GLU A 17 13.53 3.10 -10.09
C GLU A 17 12.29 2.25 -10.41
N ILE A 18 11.35 2.84 -11.14
CA ILE A 18 10.39 2.09 -11.96
C ILE A 18 10.86 2.26 -13.40
N PRO A 19 11.27 1.18 -14.10
CA PRO A 19 11.78 1.29 -15.46
C PRO A 19 10.82 2.04 -16.39
N PRO A 20 11.32 2.86 -17.33
CA PRO A 20 10.49 3.48 -18.35
C PRO A 20 9.70 2.42 -19.13
N GLY A 21 8.37 2.51 -19.10
CA GLY A 21 7.44 1.52 -19.68
C GLY A 21 6.70 0.65 -18.65
N ASP A 22 7.23 0.54 -17.42
CA ASP A 22 6.61 -0.23 -16.33
C ASP A 22 5.68 0.62 -15.45
N VAL A 23 5.68 1.94 -15.65
CA VAL A 23 4.68 2.84 -15.03
C VAL A 23 3.34 2.65 -15.72
N SER A 24 2.39 2.01 -15.04
CA SER A 24 1.07 1.69 -15.60
C SER A 24 0.05 2.81 -15.42
N ALA A 25 0.21 3.64 -14.39
CA ALA A 25 -0.65 4.76 -14.08
C ALA A 25 0.01 5.76 -13.12
N VAL A 26 -0.65 6.90 -12.91
CA VAL A 26 -0.28 7.89 -11.90
C VAL A 26 -1.50 8.20 -11.03
N HIS A 27 -1.26 8.26 -9.71
CA HIS A 27 -2.18 8.76 -8.70
C HIS A 27 -1.82 10.23 -8.39
N LEU A 28 -2.81 11.10 -8.55
CA LEU A 28 -2.73 12.51 -8.20
C LEU A 28 -3.68 12.78 -7.04
N THR A 29 -3.12 13.26 -5.93
CA THR A 29 -3.89 13.80 -4.80
C THR A 29 -3.74 15.32 -4.79
N ARG A 30 -4.82 16.04 -5.03
CA ARG A 30 -4.86 17.50 -4.86
C ARG A 30 -4.87 17.79 -3.36
N ILE A 31 -3.89 18.56 -2.92
CA ILE A 31 -3.71 18.93 -1.52
C ILE A 31 -3.88 20.43 -1.38
N ARG A 32 -4.29 20.87 -0.18
CA ARG A 32 -4.29 22.30 0.17
C ARG A 32 -2.86 22.85 0.09
N ALA A 33 -2.75 24.16 -0.14
CA ALA A 33 -1.45 24.83 -0.20
C ALA A 33 -0.66 24.70 1.12
N ASP A 34 -1.35 24.56 2.25
CA ASP A 34 -0.77 24.36 3.58
C ASP A 34 -0.46 22.88 3.91
N GLY A 35 -0.79 21.95 3.01
CA GLY A 35 -0.57 20.51 3.21
C GLY A 35 -1.47 19.84 4.26
N THR A 36 -2.44 20.55 4.86
CA THR A 36 -3.26 20.04 5.98
C THR A 36 -4.29 18.98 5.57
N GLY A 37 -4.44 18.74 4.27
CA GLY A 37 -5.32 17.70 3.76
C GLY A 37 -5.60 17.86 2.27
N LYS A 38 -6.61 17.11 1.82
CA LYS A 38 -7.13 17.19 0.45
C LYS A 38 -7.65 18.59 0.14
N ALA A 39 -7.53 19.01 -1.11
CA ALA A 39 -7.83 20.38 -1.55
C ALA A 39 -9.29 20.81 -1.32
N GLY A 40 -10.21 19.87 -1.09
CA GLY A 40 -11.63 20.13 -0.89
C GLY A 40 -12.36 20.41 -2.21
N THR A 41 -11.85 19.90 -3.32
CA THR A 41 -12.47 20.04 -4.64
C THR A 41 -13.38 18.83 -4.94
N GLU A 42 -14.18 18.92 -6.00
CA GLU A 42 -15.01 17.81 -6.48
C GLU A 42 -14.18 16.59 -6.95
N SER A 43 -12.87 16.78 -7.22
CA SER A 43 -11.97 15.73 -7.70
C SER A 43 -10.58 15.88 -7.09
N ASP A 44 -10.48 15.57 -5.80
CA ASP A 44 -9.20 15.60 -5.09
C ASP A 44 -8.33 14.36 -5.33
N LYS A 45 -8.90 13.31 -5.90
CA LYS A 45 -8.23 12.04 -6.19
C LYS A 45 -8.42 11.69 -7.65
N ILE A 46 -7.34 11.73 -8.42
CA ILE A 46 -7.35 11.51 -9.86
C ILE A 46 -6.39 10.37 -10.18
N MET A 47 -6.82 9.44 -11.03
CA MET A 47 -6.04 8.32 -11.51
C MET A 47 -5.93 8.42 -13.03
N ILE A 48 -4.72 8.42 -13.56
CA ILE A 48 -4.45 8.51 -15.01
C ILE A 48 -3.73 7.23 -15.43
N GLY A 49 -4.33 6.42 -16.31
CA GLY A 49 -3.77 5.16 -16.79
C GLY A 49 -4.38 3.90 -16.14
N SER A 50 -3.73 2.75 -16.33
CA SER A 50 -4.18 1.45 -15.84
C SER A 50 -3.74 1.18 -14.40
N SER A 51 -4.43 1.78 -13.45
CA SER A 51 -4.07 1.78 -12.02
C SER A 51 -4.53 0.54 -11.24
N SER A 52 -4.57 -0.64 -11.87
CA SER A 52 -5.17 -1.84 -11.29
C SER A 52 -4.25 -3.04 -11.45
N GLY A 53 -4.02 -3.80 -10.36
CA GLY A 53 -3.10 -4.94 -10.35
C GLY A 53 -1.63 -4.57 -10.16
N THR A 54 -1.29 -3.28 -10.21
CA THR A 54 0.03 -2.75 -9.88
C THR A 54 -0.06 -1.91 -8.60
N PRO A 55 0.89 -2.00 -7.67
CA PRO A 55 0.89 -1.17 -6.46
C PRO A 55 1.45 0.23 -6.70
N ILE A 56 1.18 1.13 -5.77
CA ILE A 56 2.04 2.27 -5.47
C ILE A 56 2.99 1.81 -4.37
N ILE A 57 4.29 1.75 -4.64
CA ILE A 57 5.28 1.35 -3.64
C ILE A 57 5.77 2.60 -2.90
N VAL A 58 5.47 2.69 -1.61
CA VAL A 58 5.96 3.79 -0.74
C VAL A 58 7.22 3.39 0.02
N ALA A 59 7.39 2.09 0.26
CA ALA A 59 8.64 1.49 0.72
C ALA A 59 8.80 0.12 0.06
N PRO A 60 9.97 -0.19 -0.55
CA PRO A 60 10.20 -1.50 -1.15
C PRO A 60 10.18 -2.61 -0.07
N PRO A 61 9.85 -3.86 -0.43
CA PRO A 61 10.10 -4.98 0.45
C PRO A 61 11.57 -5.06 0.85
N ASN A 62 11.81 -5.50 2.09
CA ASN A 62 13.15 -5.56 2.70
C ASN A 62 13.36 -6.90 3.43
N ASP A 63 14.48 -7.01 4.14
CA ASP A 63 14.92 -8.24 4.82
C ASP A 63 14.00 -8.73 5.94
N LEU A 64 12.98 -7.95 6.32
CA LEU A 64 11.94 -8.42 7.25
C LEU A 64 11.01 -9.45 6.61
N LEU A 65 11.07 -9.63 5.28
CA LEU A 65 10.22 -10.55 4.49
C LEU A 65 8.72 -10.33 4.70
N GLY A 66 8.35 -9.16 5.22
CA GLY A 66 6.99 -8.74 5.49
C GLY A 66 6.61 -7.57 4.59
N LEU A 67 5.34 -7.55 4.17
CA LEU A 67 4.78 -6.51 3.33
C LEU A 67 3.46 -5.97 3.89
N ALA A 68 3.40 -4.67 4.13
CA ALA A 68 2.16 -3.95 4.40
C ALA A 68 1.47 -3.58 3.08
N ILE A 69 0.16 -3.81 2.98
CA ILE A 69 -0.66 -3.39 1.84
C ILE A 69 -1.87 -2.62 2.37
N ALA A 70 -1.93 -1.32 2.07
CA ALA A 70 -3.04 -0.45 2.45
C ALA A 70 -3.85 0.02 1.23
N GLU A 71 -4.99 0.67 1.50
CA GLU A 71 -5.75 1.35 0.46
C GLU A 71 -5.08 2.66 0.02
N GLY A 72 -4.72 3.49 0.99
CA GLY A 72 -4.14 4.81 0.84
C GLY A 72 -2.61 4.83 0.92
N ILE A 73 -2.02 5.91 0.40
CA ILE A 73 -0.57 6.15 0.45
C ILE A 73 -0.18 6.51 1.89
N GLU A 74 -1.02 7.30 2.55
CA GLU A 74 -0.82 7.81 3.89
C GLU A 74 -0.80 6.67 4.92
N ASP A 75 -1.72 5.70 4.81
CA ASP A 75 -1.77 4.54 5.70
C ASP A 75 -0.61 3.58 5.45
N ALA A 76 -0.28 3.32 4.19
CA ALA A 76 0.89 2.51 3.84
C ALA A 76 2.18 3.11 4.43
N LEU A 77 2.35 4.43 4.29
CA LEU A 77 3.52 5.14 4.82
C LEU A 77 3.53 5.14 6.36
N SER A 78 2.37 5.33 7.00
CA SER A 78 2.24 5.28 8.46
C SER A 78 2.58 3.89 9.00
N TRP A 79 2.17 2.83 8.31
CA TRP A 79 2.53 1.46 8.67
C TRP A 79 4.01 1.17 8.48
N HIS A 80 4.61 1.64 7.38
CA HIS A 80 6.05 1.55 7.20
C HIS A 80 6.79 2.24 8.35
N ALA A 81 6.41 3.47 8.70
CA ALA A 81 7.03 4.22 9.78
C ALA A 81 6.92 3.52 11.14
N ALA A 82 5.79 2.85 11.40
CA ALA A 82 5.54 2.17 12.67
C ALA A 82 6.20 0.78 12.77
N THR A 83 6.41 0.08 11.65
CA THR A 83 6.81 -1.35 11.64
C THR A 83 8.13 -1.64 10.96
N GLY A 84 8.64 -0.72 10.13
CA GLY A 84 9.79 -0.93 9.26
C GLY A 84 9.52 -1.85 8.05
N LEU A 85 8.32 -2.43 7.91
CA LEU A 85 7.99 -3.32 6.79
C LEU A 85 7.99 -2.57 5.46
N GLY A 86 8.29 -3.26 4.35
CA GLY A 86 7.96 -2.74 3.03
C GLY A 86 6.45 -2.43 2.95
N ALA A 87 6.06 -1.41 2.20
CA ALA A 87 4.68 -0.92 2.23
C ALA A 87 4.19 -0.44 0.87
N TRP A 88 3.00 -0.92 0.50
CA TRP A 88 2.32 -0.63 -0.75
C TRP A 88 0.94 -0.03 -0.51
N ALA A 89 0.48 0.79 -1.45
CA ALA A 89 -0.88 1.27 -1.53
C ALA A 89 -1.58 0.77 -2.81
N ALA A 90 -2.83 0.34 -2.68
CA ALA A 90 -3.67 -0.06 -3.82
C ALA A 90 -4.31 1.15 -4.55
N GLY A 91 -4.37 2.30 -3.88
CA GLY A 91 -5.03 3.50 -4.36
C GLY A 91 -6.56 3.50 -4.18
N ALA A 92 -7.19 2.39 -3.78
CA ALA A 92 -8.60 2.29 -3.35
C ALA A 92 -8.92 0.87 -2.82
N ALA A 93 -9.89 0.72 -1.90
CA ALA A 93 -10.40 -0.56 -1.40
C ALA A 93 -10.58 -1.61 -2.50
N SER A 94 -11.36 -1.27 -3.53
CA SER A 94 -11.75 -2.18 -4.62
C SER A 94 -10.60 -2.70 -5.48
N ARG A 95 -9.38 -2.17 -5.28
CA ARG A 95 -8.17 -2.57 -5.99
C ARG A 95 -7.28 -3.50 -5.19
N LEU A 96 -7.48 -3.61 -3.87
CA LEU A 96 -6.71 -4.49 -2.99
C LEU A 96 -6.58 -5.92 -3.56
N PRO A 97 -7.68 -6.64 -3.94
CA PRO A 97 -7.59 -8.04 -4.31
C PRO A 97 -6.70 -8.29 -5.53
N ARG A 98 -6.64 -7.31 -6.44
CA ARG A 98 -5.85 -7.41 -7.68
C ARG A 98 -4.35 -7.32 -7.43
N LEU A 99 -3.91 -6.74 -6.31
CA LEU A 99 -2.50 -6.69 -5.95
C LEU A 99 -1.91 -8.05 -5.60
N ALA A 100 -2.75 -9.06 -5.32
CA ALA A 100 -2.27 -10.38 -4.97
C ALA A 100 -1.20 -10.85 -5.97
N ALA A 101 -1.50 -10.82 -7.27
CA ALA A 101 -0.59 -11.29 -8.32
C ALA A 101 0.79 -10.61 -8.32
N ALA A 102 0.87 -9.35 -7.87
CA ALA A 102 2.11 -8.58 -7.81
C ALA A 102 2.98 -8.91 -6.59
N VAL A 103 2.42 -9.48 -5.51
CA VAL A 103 3.18 -9.82 -4.30
C VAL A 103 4.27 -10.84 -4.63
N PRO A 104 5.57 -10.52 -4.42
CA PRO A 104 6.68 -11.40 -4.76
C PRO A 104 6.68 -12.67 -3.92
N ARG A 105 7.15 -13.78 -4.50
CA ARG A 105 7.16 -15.10 -3.84
C ARG A 105 8.12 -15.20 -2.66
N TYR A 106 9.09 -14.30 -2.55
CA TYR A 106 10.05 -14.26 -1.43
C TYR A 106 9.47 -13.55 -0.18
N ILE A 107 8.28 -12.95 -0.27
CA ILE A 107 7.57 -12.42 0.90
C ILE A 107 7.00 -13.59 1.69
N ASP A 108 7.23 -13.61 2.99
CA ASP A 108 6.68 -14.62 3.89
C ASP A 108 5.32 -14.20 4.44
N SER A 109 5.21 -12.93 4.86
CA SER A 109 4.05 -12.40 5.57
C SER A 109 3.49 -11.13 4.92
N VAL A 110 2.17 -11.04 4.83
CA VAL A 110 1.47 -9.85 4.34
C VAL A 110 0.53 -9.32 5.44
N CYS A 111 0.70 -8.06 5.79
CA CYS A 111 -0.22 -7.32 6.64
C CYS A 111 -1.12 -6.46 5.75
N ILE A 112 -2.42 -6.73 5.72
CA ILE A 112 -3.38 -5.92 4.94
C ILE A 112 -4.02 -4.91 5.87
N VAL A 113 -3.98 -3.63 5.51
CA VAL A 113 -4.44 -2.49 6.32
C VAL A 113 -5.67 -1.89 5.62
N PRO A 114 -6.88 -2.41 5.91
CA PRO A 114 -8.11 -1.81 5.39
C PRO A 114 -8.43 -0.50 6.10
N ASP A 115 -9.16 0.38 5.42
CA ASP A 115 -9.87 1.47 6.08
C ASP A 115 -10.94 0.87 7.01
N GLU A 116 -11.33 1.61 8.06
CA GLU A 116 -12.35 1.17 9.04
C GLU A 116 -13.78 1.31 8.51
N ASP A 117 -14.04 0.79 7.31
CA ASP A 117 -15.35 0.74 6.67
C ASP A 117 -15.65 -0.61 6.01
N ASP A 118 -16.92 -0.83 5.65
CA ASP A 118 -17.38 -2.11 5.08
C ASP A 118 -16.68 -2.47 3.77
N ALA A 119 -16.34 -1.47 2.95
CA ALA A 119 -15.70 -1.69 1.65
C ALA A 119 -14.24 -2.13 1.83
N GLY A 120 -13.51 -1.46 2.71
CA GLY A 120 -12.14 -1.80 3.09
C GLY A 120 -12.04 -3.20 3.65
N TRP A 121 -12.87 -3.54 4.64
CA TRP A 121 -12.89 -4.89 5.22
C TRP A 121 -13.26 -5.96 4.19
N LYS A 122 -14.26 -5.71 3.34
CA LYS A 122 -14.66 -6.66 2.28
C LYS A 122 -13.48 -6.97 1.37
N HIS A 123 -12.85 -5.95 0.79
CA HIS A 123 -11.80 -6.14 -0.21
C HIS A 123 -10.46 -6.61 0.40
N ALA A 124 -10.18 -6.25 1.65
CA ALA A 124 -9.06 -6.83 2.39
C ALA A 124 -9.23 -8.33 2.64
N ASN A 125 -10.45 -8.78 2.96
CA ASN A 125 -10.74 -10.22 3.12
C ASN A 125 -10.62 -10.99 1.80
N GLU A 126 -11.05 -10.39 0.69
CA GLU A 126 -10.86 -10.95 -0.66
C GLU A 126 -9.37 -11.12 -0.98
N LEU A 127 -8.56 -10.06 -0.76
CA LEU A 127 -7.10 -10.12 -0.92
C LEU A 127 -6.48 -11.20 -0.02
N ALA A 128 -6.88 -11.24 1.26
CA ALA A 128 -6.36 -12.21 2.22
C ALA A 128 -6.61 -13.65 1.79
N THR A 129 -7.82 -13.92 1.26
CA THR A 129 -8.19 -15.24 0.74
C THR A 129 -7.26 -15.67 -0.40
N VAL A 130 -7.02 -14.80 -1.38
CA VAL A 130 -6.15 -15.10 -2.53
C VAL A 130 -4.69 -15.28 -2.10
N LEU A 131 -4.19 -14.46 -1.18
CA LEU A 131 -2.82 -14.57 -0.68
C LEU A 131 -2.60 -15.83 0.16
N ARG A 132 -3.52 -16.19 1.05
CA ARG A 132 -3.46 -17.45 1.81
C ARG A 132 -3.47 -18.66 0.89
N ALA A 133 -4.31 -18.66 -0.14
CA ALA A 133 -4.34 -19.72 -1.15
C ALA A 133 -3.01 -19.85 -1.93
N ARG A 134 -2.23 -18.76 -2.01
CA ARG A 134 -0.88 -18.75 -2.60
C ARG A 134 0.23 -19.09 -1.60
N GLY A 135 -0.10 -19.35 -0.32
CA GLY A 135 0.83 -19.79 0.70
C GLY A 135 1.47 -18.68 1.55
N PHE A 136 1.00 -17.43 1.44
CA PHE A 136 1.48 -16.34 2.30
C PHE A 136 0.83 -16.42 3.69
N GLN A 137 1.58 -16.06 4.73
CA GLN A 137 0.99 -15.74 6.03
C GLN A 137 0.28 -14.39 5.92
N VAL A 138 -0.99 -14.30 6.33
CA VAL A 138 -1.77 -13.07 6.15
C VAL A 138 -2.45 -12.64 7.44
N GLN A 139 -2.17 -11.40 7.85
CA GLN A 139 -2.79 -10.72 8.96
C GLN A 139 -3.59 -9.51 8.46
N LEU A 140 -4.73 -9.24 9.11
CA LEU A 140 -5.48 -7.99 8.92
C LEU A 140 -5.02 -7.01 10.00
N GLY A 141 -4.31 -5.97 9.59
CA GLY A 141 -3.79 -4.93 10.45
C GLY A 141 -4.93 -4.10 11.06
N ARG A 142 -4.75 -3.73 12.33
CA ARG A 142 -5.61 -2.76 13.03
C ARG A 142 -4.72 -1.77 13.73
N TRP A 143 -5.05 -0.48 13.64
CA TRP A 143 -4.26 0.57 14.27
C TRP A 143 -4.20 0.42 15.80
N SER A 144 -5.26 -0.10 16.43
CA SER A 144 -5.29 -0.42 17.86
C SER A 144 -4.24 -1.45 18.29
N ALA A 145 -3.82 -2.37 17.40
CA ALA A 145 -2.81 -3.37 17.70
C ALA A 145 -1.39 -2.80 17.73
N ILE A 146 -1.14 -1.69 17.02
CA ILE A 146 0.17 -1.03 16.97
C ILE A 146 0.32 0.04 18.06
N ARG A 147 -0.75 0.77 18.41
CA ARG A 147 -0.71 1.68 19.56
C ARG A 147 -0.66 0.97 20.92
N GLY A 148 -1.07 -0.30 20.98
CA GLY A 148 -1.06 -1.11 22.21
C GLY A 148 0.32 -1.49 22.73
N SER A 149 1.40 -1.28 21.96
CA SER A 149 2.79 -1.50 22.40
C SER A 149 3.45 -0.26 23.00
N GLU A 150 2.82 0.92 22.94
CA GLU A 150 3.28 2.17 23.57
C GLU A 150 2.73 2.34 25.01
N GLY A 151 2.78 1.27 25.81
CA GLY A 151 2.14 1.20 27.12
C GLY A 151 2.93 0.43 28.17
N SER A 152 4.20 0.75 28.35
CA SER A 152 4.95 0.57 29.62
C SER A 152 6.28 1.29 29.54
N ILE A 153 6.30 2.54 30.00
CA ILE A 153 7.47 3.19 30.59
C ILE A 153 6.98 3.97 31.81
#